data_AF-A0A836C5M4-F1
#
_entry.id   AF-A0A836C5M4-F1
#
_cell.length_a   1.000
_cell.length_b   1.000
_cell.length_c   1.000
_cell.angle_alpha   90.00
_cell.angle_beta   90.00
_cell.angle_gamma   90.00
#
_symmetry.space_group_name_H-M   'P 1'
#
loop_
_entity.id
_entity.type
_entity.pdbx_description
1 polymer ?
#
loop_
_entity_poly.entity_id
_entity_poly.type
_entity_poly.pdbx_seq_one_letter_code
_entity_poly.pdbx_strand_id
1 'polypeptide(L)'
;MVDDAMESISAAIKDGIRRQEVEFPPLPTSIDGYKGASDMYIDSNTQLALAGARKLAAKGRKVHLVLPDGGEFNRTIKVFKNSLELAEGVTLGHLQEGNPPYFLAGLFGGIPKIDSTEAGERADTYIFINATCVELMNVREYIEKFTADQARDKVFVLWNLELDTLRGDLGLPAFPPKELQYNFLSTFRPVFYVRARDYSKSVPVPPFIVNYSGALFREYPGPWQVMLKQDGGEYACIAEDRARYNLGEVKEELTVAMGLATEEEGSVAQFLRRGVTQSTWFEDDYDKEQFHDWRL
;
A
#
# COMPACT_ATOMS: atom_id res chain seq x y z
N MET A 1 4.50 4.94 13.08
CA MET A 1 4.14 4.34 11.78
C MET A 1 4.00 2.83 11.86
N VAL A 2 5.06 2.03 12.06
CA VAL A 2 4.88 0.55 12.12
C VAL A 2 3.98 0.13 13.28
N ASP A 3 4.11 0.74 14.46
CA ASP A 3 3.25 0.45 15.60
C ASP A 3 1.78 0.76 15.31
N ASP A 4 1.50 1.98 14.87
CA ASP A 4 0.16 2.45 14.46
C ASP A 4 -0.45 1.55 13.35
N ALA A 5 0.35 1.15 12.37
CA ALA A 5 -0.08 0.22 11.32
C ALA A 5 -0.45 -1.15 11.89
N MET A 6 0.31 -1.66 12.86
CA MET A 6 0.01 -2.95 13.50
C MET A 6 -1.20 -2.88 14.41
N GLU A 7 -1.43 -1.76 15.08
CA GLU A 7 -2.64 -1.51 15.85
C GLU A 7 -3.87 -1.47 14.94
N SER A 8 -3.78 -0.72 13.83
CA SER A 8 -4.81 -0.68 12.78
C SER A 8 -5.13 -2.05 12.20
N ILE A 9 -4.12 -2.84 11.83
CA ILE A 9 -4.31 -4.22 11.35
C ILE A 9 -5.01 -5.07 12.41
N SER A 10 -4.57 -4.97 13.67
CA SER A 10 -5.13 -5.78 14.77
C SER A 10 -6.60 -5.43 15.03
N ALA A 11 -6.93 -4.14 15.02
CA ALA A 11 -8.30 -3.65 15.13
C ALA A 11 -9.16 -4.15 13.95
N ALA A 12 -8.66 -4.05 12.72
CA ALA A 12 -9.35 -4.52 11.54
C ALA A 12 -9.60 -6.04 11.54
N ILE A 13 -8.61 -6.83 11.98
CA ILE A 13 -8.78 -8.29 12.16
C ILE A 13 -9.89 -8.58 13.18
N LYS A 14 -9.92 -7.86 14.31
CA LYS A 14 -10.95 -8.03 15.34
C LYS A 14 -12.36 -7.76 14.80
N ASP A 15 -12.47 -6.78 13.89
CA ASP A 15 -13.74 -6.37 13.28
C ASP A 15 -14.11 -7.20 12.02
N GLY A 16 -13.40 -8.29 11.76
CA GLY A 16 -13.74 -9.21 10.67
C GLY A 16 -13.14 -8.85 9.31
N ILE A 17 -12.31 -7.80 9.21
CA ILE A 17 -11.69 -7.38 7.95
C ILE A 17 -10.50 -8.30 7.65
N ARG A 18 -10.56 -8.99 6.51
CA ARG A 18 -9.56 -10.00 6.11
C ARG A 18 -8.65 -9.57 4.96
N ARG A 19 -9.06 -8.59 4.17
CA ARG A 19 -8.25 -8.03 3.07
C ARG A 19 -7.93 -6.58 3.41
N GLN A 20 -6.66 -6.32 3.64
CA GLN A 20 -6.19 -5.06 4.22
C GLN A 20 -5.10 -4.44 3.35
N GLU A 21 -5.15 -3.13 3.18
CA GLU A 21 -4.10 -2.34 2.53
C GLU A 21 -3.38 -1.52 3.61
N VAL A 22 -2.05 -1.59 3.60
CA VAL A 22 -1.19 -0.74 4.40
C VAL A 22 -0.25 -0.01 3.45
N GLU A 23 -0.25 1.31 3.53
CA GLU A 23 0.54 2.17 2.66
C GLU A 23 1.11 3.33 3.47
N PHE A 24 2.42 3.46 3.54
CA PHE A 24 3.09 4.63 4.10
C PHE A 24 4.51 4.72 3.54
N PRO A 25 5.13 5.92 3.50
CA PRO A 25 6.45 6.08 2.90
C PRO A 25 7.49 5.16 3.55
N PRO A 26 8.08 4.19 2.82
CA PRO A 26 9.11 3.32 3.38
C PRO A 26 10.47 4.00 3.42
N LEU A 27 10.64 5.07 2.64
CA LEU A 27 11.78 5.97 2.65
C LEU A 27 11.34 7.36 3.11
N PRO A 28 12.23 8.13 3.76
CA PRO A 28 12.00 9.56 3.98
C PRO A 28 11.73 10.28 2.66
N THR A 29 10.86 11.30 2.69
CA THR A 29 10.48 12.10 1.52
C THR A 29 11.62 12.88 0.86
N SER A 30 12.83 12.86 1.45
CA SER A 30 14.03 13.56 0.96
C SER A 30 14.93 12.70 0.05
N ILE A 31 14.54 11.48 -0.31
CA ILE A 31 15.36 10.57 -1.13
C ILE A 31 14.83 10.55 -2.57
N ASP A 32 15.61 11.06 -3.53
CA ASP A 32 15.26 11.12 -4.96
C ASP A 32 15.32 9.73 -5.66
N GLY A 33 14.34 9.48 -6.53
CA GLY A 33 14.02 8.19 -7.15
C GLY A 33 14.92 7.70 -8.30
N TYR A 34 16.25 7.78 -8.21
CA TYR A 34 17.15 7.13 -9.19
C TYR A 34 17.55 5.73 -8.74
N LYS A 35 17.73 4.75 -9.63
CA LYS A 35 17.98 3.29 -9.41
C LYS A 35 18.46 2.79 -8.03
N GLY A 36 19.39 3.47 -7.35
CA GLY A 36 19.74 3.18 -5.95
C GLY A 36 18.57 3.30 -4.97
N ALA A 37 17.60 4.17 -5.26
CA ALA A 37 16.32 4.30 -4.56
C ALA A 37 15.45 3.06 -4.67
N SER A 38 15.53 2.28 -5.75
CA SER A 38 14.71 1.06 -5.90
C SER A 38 15.17 -0.04 -4.95
N ASP A 39 16.47 -0.32 -4.91
CA ASP A 39 17.04 -1.30 -3.95
C ASP A 39 16.84 -0.81 -2.50
N MET A 40 17.05 0.48 -2.25
CA MET A 40 16.78 1.07 -0.93
C MET A 40 15.30 0.96 -0.54
N TYR A 41 14.38 1.17 -1.49
CA TYR A 41 12.95 1.02 -1.27
C TYR A 41 12.63 -0.43 -0.92
N ILE A 42 13.09 -1.39 -1.72
CA ILE A 42 12.86 -2.84 -1.51
C ILE A 42 13.39 -3.27 -0.15
N ASP A 43 14.62 -2.90 0.18
CA ASP A 43 15.26 -3.29 1.44
C ASP A 43 14.55 -2.62 2.64
N SER A 44 14.21 -1.33 2.54
CA SER A 44 13.50 -0.60 3.61
C SER A 44 12.08 -1.14 3.80
N ASN A 45 11.35 -1.40 2.72
CA ASN A 45 10.01 -1.95 2.78
C ASN A 45 10.03 -3.36 3.40
N THR A 46 11.00 -4.19 3.03
CA THR A 46 11.21 -5.52 3.61
C THR A 46 11.51 -5.44 5.11
N GLN A 47 12.35 -4.48 5.53
CA GLN A 47 12.67 -4.26 6.94
C GLN A 47 11.42 -3.84 7.74
N LEU A 48 10.60 -2.95 7.19
CA LEU A 48 9.36 -2.49 7.82
C LEU A 48 8.33 -3.64 7.92
N ALA A 49 8.18 -4.42 6.85
CA ALA A 49 7.30 -5.59 6.83
C ALA A 49 7.75 -6.66 7.83
N LEU A 50 9.05 -6.95 7.93
CA LEU A 50 9.60 -7.85 8.95
C LEU A 50 9.33 -7.33 10.38
N ALA A 51 9.46 -6.02 10.60
CA ALA A 51 9.16 -5.42 11.90
C ALA A 51 7.68 -5.56 12.27
N GLY A 52 6.77 -5.32 11.31
CA GLY A 52 5.33 -5.55 11.49
C GLY A 52 4.99 -7.03 11.70
N ALA A 53 5.52 -7.92 10.88
CA ALA A 53 5.31 -9.35 10.97
C ALA A 53 5.70 -9.91 12.34
N ARG A 54 6.84 -9.50 12.91
CA ARG A 54 7.24 -9.90 14.27
C ARG A 54 6.25 -9.44 15.33
N LYS A 55 5.67 -8.24 15.18
CA LYS A 55 4.67 -7.71 16.12
C LYS A 55 3.35 -8.50 16.04
N LEU A 56 2.91 -8.88 14.85
CA LEU A 56 1.74 -9.75 14.68
C LEU A 56 2.01 -11.16 15.22
N ALA A 57 3.21 -11.70 14.98
CA ALA A 57 3.62 -13.00 15.51
C ALA A 57 3.66 -13.01 17.05
N ALA A 58 4.16 -11.94 17.67
CA ALA A 58 4.11 -11.75 19.12
C ALA A 58 2.67 -11.69 19.68
N LYS A 59 1.68 -11.32 18.85
CA LYS A 59 0.25 -11.39 19.19
C LYS A 59 -0.39 -12.76 18.88
N GLY A 60 0.42 -13.77 18.55
CA GLY A 60 -0.01 -15.16 18.35
C GLY A 60 -0.39 -15.53 16.92
N ARG A 61 -0.18 -14.64 15.93
CA ARG A 61 -0.45 -14.92 14.51
C ARG A 61 0.70 -15.73 13.89
N LYS A 62 0.40 -16.58 12.92
CA LYS A 62 1.41 -17.24 12.09
C LYS A 62 1.56 -16.46 10.79
N VAL A 63 2.62 -15.67 10.69
CA VAL A 63 2.79 -14.71 9.60
C VAL A 63 3.67 -15.30 8.49
N HIS A 64 3.24 -15.11 7.25
CA HIS A 64 3.99 -15.48 6.06
C HIS A 64 4.20 -14.24 5.19
N LEU A 65 5.46 -13.83 5.04
CA LEU A 65 5.84 -12.76 4.12
C LEU A 65 5.98 -13.35 2.73
N VAL A 66 5.27 -12.77 1.76
CA VAL A 66 5.21 -13.26 0.37
C VAL A 66 5.89 -12.27 -0.55
N LEU A 67 6.96 -12.72 -1.19
CA LEU A 67 7.74 -11.96 -2.17
C LEU A 67 7.26 -12.19 -3.61
N PRO A 68 7.57 -11.28 -4.56
CA PRO A 68 7.07 -11.39 -5.92
C PRO A 68 7.57 -12.64 -6.64
N ASP A 69 8.84 -13.00 -6.47
CA ASP A 69 9.45 -14.14 -7.16
C ASP A 69 10.58 -14.81 -6.35
N GLY A 70 11.13 -15.88 -6.92
CA GLY A 70 12.24 -16.63 -6.33
C GLY A 70 13.58 -15.87 -6.27
N GLY A 71 13.78 -14.89 -7.15
CA GLY A 71 14.97 -14.02 -7.14
C GLY A 71 14.97 -13.11 -5.92
N GLU A 72 13.88 -12.39 -5.70
CA GLU A 72 13.67 -11.53 -4.54
C GLU A 72 13.66 -12.32 -3.24
N PHE A 73 13.09 -13.53 -3.25
CA PHE A 73 13.18 -14.49 -2.14
C PHE A 73 14.62 -14.81 -1.76
N ASN A 74 15.43 -15.21 -2.74
CA ASN A 74 16.83 -15.56 -2.50
C ASN A 74 17.67 -14.36 -2.07
N ARG A 75 17.40 -13.16 -2.59
CA ARG A 75 18.04 -11.91 -2.15
C ARG A 75 17.68 -11.62 -0.69
N THR A 76 16.40 -11.66 -0.35
CA THR A 76 15.88 -11.35 0.99
C THR A 76 16.47 -12.25 2.05
N ILE A 77 16.56 -13.57 1.81
CA ILE A 77 17.21 -14.51 2.74
C ILE A 77 18.66 -14.13 2.99
N LYS A 78 19.40 -13.74 1.95
CA LYS A 78 20.82 -13.37 2.08
C LYS A 78 21.00 -12.06 2.85
N VAL A 79 20.20 -11.04 2.54
CA VAL A 79 20.32 -9.70 3.13
C VAL A 79 19.80 -9.68 4.57
N PHE A 80 18.68 -10.34 4.84
CA PHE A 80 17.97 -10.27 6.12
C PHE A 80 18.12 -11.54 6.98
N LYS A 81 19.13 -12.38 6.70
CA LYS A 81 19.36 -13.67 7.38
C LYS A 81 19.20 -13.59 8.90
N ASN A 82 19.93 -12.69 9.55
CA ASN A 82 19.91 -12.56 11.01
C ASN A 82 18.54 -12.11 11.52
N SER A 83 17.88 -11.20 10.80
CA SER A 83 16.54 -10.71 11.15
C SER A 83 15.47 -11.80 11.04
N LEU A 84 15.61 -12.69 10.06
CA LEU A 84 14.71 -13.83 9.85
C LEU A 84 14.94 -14.93 10.90
N GLU A 85 16.21 -15.24 11.23
CA GLU A 85 16.55 -16.21 12.29
C GLU A 85 16.00 -15.81 13.66
N LEU A 86 15.85 -14.51 13.92
CA LEU A 86 15.29 -13.97 15.17
C LEU A 86 13.76 -13.75 15.11
N ALA A 87 13.12 -13.94 13.96
CA ALA A 87 11.70 -13.67 13.76
C ALA A 87 10.85 -14.93 14.01
N GLU A 88 10.74 -15.35 15.28
CA GLU A 88 9.86 -16.46 15.66
C GLU A 88 8.41 -16.22 15.20
N GLY A 89 7.78 -17.23 14.62
CA GLY A 89 6.41 -17.15 14.09
C GLY A 89 6.27 -16.42 12.75
N VAL A 90 7.37 -15.97 12.15
CA VAL A 90 7.41 -15.39 10.81
C VAL A 90 8.11 -16.34 9.85
N THR A 91 7.49 -16.55 8.69
CA THR A 91 8.06 -17.36 7.61
C THR A 91 8.10 -16.54 6.31
N LEU A 92 8.91 -16.97 5.35
CA LEU A 92 9.10 -16.29 4.08
C LEU A 92 8.75 -17.25 2.94
N GLY A 93 8.12 -16.73 1.89
CA GLY A 93 7.80 -17.43 0.66
C GLY A 93 7.71 -16.48 -0.53
N HIS A 94 7.18 -16.95 -1.64
CA HIS A 94 6.98 -16.14 -2.84
C HIS A 94 5.76 -16.59 -3.65
N LEU A 95 5.27 -15.74 -4.56
CA LEU A 95 4.01 -15.96 -5.29
C LEU A 95 3.96 -17.23 -6.14
N GLN A 96 5.11 -17.77 -6.52
CA GLN A 96 5.23 -18.95 -7.39
C GLN A 96 5.54 -20.25 -6.63
N GLU A 97 5.47 -20.24 -5.30
CA GLU A 97 5.78 -21.41 -4.50
C GLU A 97 4.78 -22.57 -4.75
N GLY A 98 5.30 -23.79 -4.81
CA GLY A 98 4.51 -24.99 -5.10
C GLY A 98 4.19 -25.22 -6.59
N ASN A 99 4.56 -24.33 -7.51
CA ASN A 99 4.56 -24.63 -8.95
C ASN A 99 5.76 -25.57 -9.28
N PRO A 100 5.58 -26.59 -10.15
CA PRO A 100 6.65 -27.53 -10.48
C PRO A 100 7.87 -26.76 -11.04
N PRO A 101 9.10 -27.14 -10.66
CA PRO A 101 10.17 -26.17 -10.53
C PRO A 101 10.80 -25.78 -11.86
N TYR A 102 11.25 -24.53 -11.92
CA TYR A 102 12.53 -24.16 -12.54
C TYR A 102 13.64 -25.01 -11.87
N PHE A 103 13.86 -26.21 -12.40
CA PHE A 103 14.73 -27.28 -11.89
C PHE A 103 16.23 -26.91 -11.79
N LEU A 104 16.65 -25.70 -12.17
CA LEU A 104 18.06 -25.31 -12.25
C LEU A 104 18.60 -24.51 -11.04
N ALA A 105 17.74 -24.03 -10.13
CA ALA A 105 18.20 -23.18 -9.03
C ALA A 105 18.85 -23.96 -7.85
N GLY A 106 18.51 -25.25 -7.68
CA GLY A 106 18.99 -26.07 -6.57
C GLY A 106 20.43 -26.59 -6.69
N LEU A 107 21.10 -26.37 -7.83
CA LEU A 107 22.45 -26.92 -8.09
C LEU A 107 23.60 -25.97 -7.69
N PHE A 108 23.32 -24.69 -7.38
CA PHE A 108 24.37 -23.66 -7.26
C PHE A 108 24.43 -22.88 -5.94
N GLY A 109 23.71 -23.27 -4.88
CA GLY A 109 23.89 -22.62 -3.59
C GLY A 109 23.16 -23.34 -2.47
N GLY A 110 23.87 -23.62 -1.37
CA GLY A 110 23.36 -24.23 -0.14
C GLY A 110 22.36 -23.38 0.62
N ILE A 111 21.27 -22.99 -0.05
CA ILE A 111 20.12 -22.34 0.55
C ILE A 111 19.37 -23.43 1.34
N PRO A 112 19.15 -23.25 2.66
CA PRO A 112 18.33 -24.19 3.40
C PRO A 112 16.98 -24.32 2.70
N LYS A 113 16.48 -25.57 2.58
CA LYS A 113 15.07 -25.81 2.27
C LYS A 113 14.24 -25.20 3.40
N ILE A 114 13.96 -23.91 3.30
CA ILE A 114 12.82 -23.32 3.97
C ILE A 114 11.65 -23.92 3.19
N ASP A 115 10.89 -24.80 3.81
CA ASP A 115 9.67 -25.36 3.22
C ASP A 115 8.62 -24.24 3.17
N SER A 116 8.80 -23.30 2.24
CA SER A 116 7.97 -22.09 2.14
C SER A 116 6.52 -22.46 1.87
N THR A 117 6.29 -23.52 1.08
CA THR A 117 4.97 -24.05 0.78
C THR A 117 4.27 -24.58 2.04
N GLU A 118 4.89 -25.47 2.81
CA GLU A 118 4.26 -25.99 4.05
C GLU A 118 4.06 -24.89 5.10
N ALA A 119 5.04 -23.98 5.21
CA ALA A 119 4.95 -22.82 6.08
C ALA A 119 3.77 -21.90 5.70
N GLY A 120 3.63 -21.59 4.41
CA GLY A 120 2.55 -20.80 3.85
C GLY A 120 1.19 -21.44 4.09
N GLU A 121 1.06 -22.77 3.98
CA GLU A 121 -0.19 -23.47 4.31
C GLU A 121 -0.58 -23.32 5.79
N ARG A 122 0.39 -23.35 6.70
CA ARG A 122 0.17 -23.24 8.15
C ARG A 122 -0.07 -21.81 8.63
N ALA A 123 0.29 -20.80 7.84
CA ALA A 123 0.17 -19.38 8.20
C ALA A 123 -1.28 -18.91 8.24
N ASP A 124 -1.65 -18.02 9.14
CA ASP A 124 -2.99 -17.42 9.20
C ASP A 124 -3.02 -15.97 8.69
N THR A 125 -1.84 -15.39 8.44
CA THR A 125 -1.68 -14.01 8.03
C THR A 125 -0.61 -13.93 6.96
N TYR A 126 -0.95 -13.37 5.80
CA TYR A 126 -0.06 -13.22 4.66
C TYR A 126 0.19 -11.73 4.41
N ILE A 127 1.45 -11.33 4.26
CA ILE A 127 1.82 -9.96 3.94
C ILE A 127 2.58 -9.99 2.61
N PHE A 128 1.99 -9.38 1.59
CA PHE A 128 2.57 -9.28 0.25
C PHE A 128 3.37 -7.98 0.16
N ILE A 129 4.63 -8.08 -0.24
CA ILE A 129 5.53 -6.93 -0.36
C ILE A 129 6.21 -6.92 -1.73
N ASN A 130 6.58 -5.72 -2.19
CA ASN A 130 7.39 -5.48 -3.39
C ASN A 130 6.85 -6.09 -4.69
N ALA A 131 5.57 -6.47 -4.74
CA ALA A 131 4.90 -6.85 -5.97
C ALA A 131 4.68 -5.61 -6.85
N THR A 132 4.98 -5.71 -8.14
CA THR A 132 4.71 -4.68 -9.13
C THR A 132 3.35 -4.92 -9.80
N CYS A 133 2.96 -4.04 -10.72
CA CYS A 133 1.72 -4.19 -11.48
C CYS A 133 1.63 -5.56 -12.19
N VAL A 134 2.76 -6.10 -12.65
CA VAL A 134 2.82 -7.41 -13.35
C VAL A 134 2.40 -8.55 -12.41
N GLU A 135 2.86 -8.55 -11.17
CA GLU A 135 2.60 -9.64 -10.22
C GLU A 135 1.22 -9.55 -9.54
N LEU A 136 0.43 -8.49 -9.73
CA LEU A 136 -0.87 -8.35 -9.05
C LEU A 136 -1.87 -9.47 -9.40
N MET A 137 -1.79 -10.03 -10.62
CA MET A 137 -2.57 -11.22 -10.97
C MET A 137 -2.11 -12.45 -10.18
N ASN A 138 -0.81 -12.62 -9.97
CA ASN A 138 -0.29 -13.72 -9.15
C ASN A 138 -0.64 -13.54 -7.67
N VAL A 139 -0.68 -12.31 -7.15
CA VAL A 139 -1.19 -12.02 -5.80
C VAL A 139 -2.65 -12.47 -5.68
N ARG A 140 -3.49 -12.15 -6.68
CA ARG A 140 -4.87 -12.61 -6.73
C ARG A 140 -4.97 -14.13 -6.71
N GLU A 141 -4.27 -14.81 -7.62
CA GLU A 141 -4.27 -16.28 -7.73
C GLU A 141 -3.81 -16.94 -6.42
N TYR A 142 -2.78 -16.38 -5.79
CA TYR A 142 -2.26 -16.85 -4.51
C TYR A 142 -3.34 -16.74 -3.42
N ILE A 143 -4.01 -15.59 -3.30
CA ILE A 143 -5.08 -15.40 -2.30
C ILE A 143 -6.27 -16.31 -2.60
N GLU A 144 -6.69 -16.44 -3.86
CA GLU A 144 -7.77 -17.33 -4.27
C GLU A 144 -7.49 -18.79 -3.87
N LYS A 145 -6.25 -19.27 -4.07
CA LYS A 145 -5.81 -20.61 -3.62
C LYS A 145 -6.03 -20.83 -2.12
N PHE A 146 -5.69 -19.85 -1.28
CA PHE A 146 -5.82 -19.97 0.19
C PHE A 146 -7.21 -19.66 0.74
N THR A 147 -8.07 -18.99 -0.04
CA THR A 147 -9.48 -18.72 0.32
C THR A 147 -10.44 -19.81 -0.13
N ALA A 148 -10.08 -20.63 -1.12
CA ALA A 148 -10.88 -21.77 -1.57
C ALA A 148 -11.10 -22.82 -0.46
N ASP A 149 -10.15 -22.92 0.48
CA ASP A 149 -10.27 -23.73 1.70
C ASP A 149 -10.98 -22.91 2.79
N GLN A 150 -12.32 -22.92 2.78
CA GLN A 150 -13.18 -22.15 3.69
C GLN A 150 -13.00 -22.47 5.18
N ALA A 151 -12.17 -23.45 5.54
CA ALA A 151 -11.90 -23.82 6.93
C ALA A 151 -10.98 -22.85 7.67
N ARG A 152 -10.36 -21.86 7.00
CA ARG A 152 -9.27 -21.06 7.57
C ARG A 152 -9.57 -19.55 7.52
N ASP A 153 -9.62 -18.93 8.70
CA ASP A 153 -9.77 -17.48 8.88
C ASP A 153 -8.47 -16.73 8.56
N LYS A 154 -8.12 -16.69 7.26
CA LYS A 154 -6.88 -16.09 6.76
C LYS A 154 -7.00 -14.58 6.60
N VAL A 155 -5.93 -13.86 6.92
CA VAL A 155 -5.80 -12.42 6.71
C VAL A 155 -4.75 -12.15 5.64
N PHE A 156 -5.02 -11.23 4.73
CA PHE A 156 -4.16 -10.84 3.62
C PHE A 156 -3.91 -9.34 3.68
N VAL A 157 -2.63 -8.96 3.73
CA VAL A 157 -2.18 -7.57 3.83
C VAL A 157 -1.34 -7.23 2.60
N LEU A 158 -1.77 -6.24 1.84
CA LEU A 158 -0.95 -5.62 0.80
C LEU A 158 -0.15 -4.50 1.47
N TRP A 159 1.19 -4.61 1.47
CA TRP A 159 2.05 -3.77 2.29
C TRP A 159 3.00 -2.94 1.43
N ASN A 160 2.77 -1.62 1.43
CA ASN A 160 3.51 -0.60 0.69
C ASN A 160 3.79 -1.04 -0.76
N LEU A 161 2.72 -1.43 -1.46
CA LEU A 161 2.81 -1.80 -2.88
C LEU A 161 2.64 -0.60 -3.79
N GLU A 162 2.44 0.61 -3.25
CA GLU A 162 2.12 1.81 -4.02
C GLU A 162 0.87 1.58 -4.89
N LEU A 163 -0.18 0.97 -4.33
CA LEU A 163 -1.32 0.47 -5.10
C LEU A 163 -2.01 1.55 -5.95
N ASP A 164 -1.99 2.81 -5.57
CA ASP A 164 -2.54 3.88 -6.42
C ASP A 164 -1.75 4.09 -7.71
N THR A 165 -0.43 3.91 -7.67
CA THR A 165 0.42 3.90 -8.86
C THR A 165 0.11 2.67 -9.70
N LEU A 166 0.06 1.48 -9.07
CA LEU A 166 -0.21 0.23 -9.78
C LEU A 166 -1.63 0.19 -10.39
N ARG A 167 -2.63 0.77 -9.71
CA ARG A 167 -3.99 0.97 -10.24
C ARG A 167 -3.96 1.86 -11.48
N GLY A 168 -3.11 2.89 -11.51
CA GLY A 168 -2.92 3.75 -12.68
C GLY A 168 -2.43 2.98 -13.92
N ASP A 169 -1.60 1.97 -13.71
CA ASP A 169 -0.98 1.16 -14.77
C ASP A 169 -1.90 0.08 -15.36
N LEU A 170 -3.00 -0.29 -14.69
CA LEU A 170 -3.90 -1.34 -15.19
C LEU A 170 -4.52 -0.94 -16.53
N GLY A 171 -4.53 -1.89 -17.46
CA GLY A 171 -5.03 -1.73 -18.83
C GLY A 171 -4.03 -1.11 -19.81
N LEU A 172 -2.82 -0.73 -19.38
CA LEU A 172 -1.74 -0.43 -20.32
C LEU A 172 -1.19 -1.73 -20.96
N PRO A 173 -0.51 -1.64 -22.13
CA PRO A 173 0.09 -2.80 -22.76
C PRO A 173 1.03 -3.55 -21.81
N ALA A 174 0.90 -4.88 -21.75
CA ALA A 174 1.64 -5.79 -20.87
C ALA A 174 1.31 -5.74 -19.37
N PHE A 175 0.34 -4.92 -18.95
CA PHE A 175 -0.17 -4.92 -17.57
C PHE A 175 -1.55 -5.59 -17.45
N PRO A 176 -1.93 -6.05 -16.24
CA PRO A 176 -3.24 -6.65 -16.00
C PRO A 176 -4.40 -5.73 -16.39
N PRO A 177 -5.58 -6.31 -16.69
CA PRO A 177 -6.75 -5.53 -17.09
C PRO A 177 -7.34 -4.73 -15.92
N LYS A 178 -8.08 -3.65 -16.23
CA LYS A 178 -8.73 -2.77 -15.24
C LYS A 178 -9.71 -3.50 -14.33
N GLU A 179 -10.26 -4.60 -14.82
CA GLU A 179 -11.14 -5.52 -14.11
C GLU A 179 -10.52 -6.01 -12.81
N LEU A 180 -9.19 -6.09 -12.72
CA LEU A 180 -8.48 -6.43 -11.49
C LEU A 180 -8.73 -5.41 -10.37
N GLN A 181 -8.88 -4.11 -10.69
CA GLN A 181 -9.31 -3.12 -9.72
C GLN A 181 -10.74 -3.42 -9.27
N TYR A 182 -11.66 -3.60 -10.21
CA TYR A 182 -13.09 -3.68 -9.91
C TYR A 182 -13.49 -4.89 -9.08
N ASN A 183 -12.89 -6.06 -9.34
CA ASN A 183 -13.31 -7.33 -8.74
C ASN A 183 -12.36 -7.86 -7.65
N PHE A 184 -11.18 -7.28 -7.49
CA PHE A 184 -10.17 -7.80 -6.56
C PHE A 184 -9.56 -6.70 -5.68
N LEU A 185 -8.85 -5.72 -6.24
CA LEU A 185 -8.19 -4.68 -5.41
C LEU A 185 -9.20 -3.84 -4.64
N SER A 186 -10.41 -3.66 -5.17
CA SER A 186 -11.51 -2.95 -4.51
C SER A 186 -11.99 -3.59 -3.21
N THR A 187 -11.61 -4.86 -2.96
CA THR A 187 -11.94 -5.62 -1.73
C THR A 187 -10.97 -5.38 -0.57
N PHE A 188 -9.83 -4.73 -0.82
CA PHE A 188 -8.84 -4.46 0.22
C PHE A 188 -9.17 -3.14 0.91
N ARG A 189 -9.38 -3.18 2.22
CA ARG A 189 -9.62 -1.96 3.01
C ARG A 189 -8.31 -1.33 3.48
N PRO A 190 -8.03 -0.06 3.17
CA PRO A 190 -6.94 0.69 3.77
C PRO A 190 -7.13 0.78 5.27
N VAL A 191 -6.30 0.05 6.02
CA VAL A 191 -6.33 0.07 7.49
C VAL A 191 -5.31 1.06 8.04
N PHE A 192 -4.20 1.27 7.33
CA PHE A 192 -3.23 2.29 7.65
C PHE A 192 -2.70 2.90 6.37
N TYR A 193 -2.87 4.21 6.20
CA TYR A 193 -2.59 4.88 4.93
C TYR A 193 -1.99 6.27 5.17
N VAL A 194 -0.84 6.55 4.55
CA VAL A 194 -0.19 7.86 4.59
C VAL A 194 0.30 8.19 3.19
N ARG A 195 -0.31 9.19 2.56
CA ARG A 195 0.14 9.66 1.25
C ARG A 195 0.38 11.16 1.27
N ALA A 196 1.65 11.52 1.46
CA ALA A 196 2.11 12.90 1.49
C ALA A 196 1.93 13.57 0.11
N ARG A 197 1.67 14.87 0.15
CA ARG A 197 1.47 15.70 -1.03
C ARG A 197 2.10 17.06 -0.85
N ASP A 198 2.83 17.47 -1.87
CA ASP A 198 3.36 18.82 -1.99
C ASP A 198 2.68 19.49 -3.19
N TYR A 199 2.17 20.69 -2.95
CA TYR A 199 1.50 21.51 -3.96
C TYR A 199 2.12 22.90 -3.99
N SER A 200 1.97 23.56 -5.12
CA SER A 200 2.30 24.96 -5.29
C SER A 200 1.14 25.68 -5.98
N LYS A 201 0.86 26.91 -5.55
CA LYS A 201 -0.12 27.79 -6.21
C LYS A 201 0.50 29.14 -6.50
N SER A 202 0.35 29.60 -7.74
CA SER A 202 0.68 30.97 -8.11
C SER A 202 -0.39 31.95 -7.60
N VAL A 203 0.04 33.04 -6.99
CA VAL A 203 -0.81 34.10 -6.42
C VAL A 203 -0.44 35.46 -7.02
N PRO A 204 -1.37 36.44 -7.11
CA PRO A 204 -1.12 37.72 -7.78
C PRO A 204 -0.23 38.69 -6.98
N VAL A 205 0.07 38.38 -5.71
CA VAL A 205 0.89 39.20 -4.81
C VAL A 205 2.10 38.42 -4.31
N PRO A 206 3.22 39.07 -3.95
CA PRO A 206 4.36 38.40 -3.33
C PRO A 206 3.93 37.48 -2.17
N PRO A 207 4.43 36.24 -2.07
CA PRO A 207 5.60 35.67 -2.76
C PRO A 207 5.36 35.13 -4.18
N PHE A 208 4.21 35.42 -4.81
CA PHE A 208 3.79 34.97 -6.15
C PHE A 208 3.62 33.46 -6.33
N ILE A 209 4.30 32.64 -5.53
CA ILE A 209 4.12 31.20 -5.43
C ILE A 209 4.04 30.86 -3.94
N VAL A 210 2.95 30.21 -3.54
CA VAL A 210 2.78 29.65 -2.21
C VAL A 210 2.89 28.13 -2.33
N ASN A 211 3.89 27.57 -1.65
CA ASN A 211 4.03 26.13 -1.51
C ASN A 211 3.32 25.69 -0.24
N TYR A 212 2.56 24.61 -0.31
CA TYR A 212 1.87 24.03 0.82
C TYR A 212 1.88 22.51 0.68
N SER A 213 1.83 21.81 1.80
CA SER A 213 1.95 20.36 1.83
C SER A 213 1.00 19.76 2.84
N GLY A 214 0.66 18.50 2.63
CA GLY A 214 -0.27 17.78 3.47
C GLY A 214 -0.15 16.28 3.27
N ALA A 215 -1.12 15.53 3.80
CA ALA A 215 -1.23 14.11 3.59
C ALA A 215 -2.70 13.67 3.57
N LEU A 216 -3.01 12.73 2.69
CA LEU A 216 -4.18 11.87 2.87
C LEU A 216 -3.81 10.80 3.88
N PHE A 217 -4.57 10.72 4.97
CA PHE A 217 -4.26 9.91 6.12
C PHE A 217 -5.41 8.96 6.50
N ARG A 218 -4.99 7.82 7.07
CA ARG A 218 -5.62 6.52 7.23
C ARG A 218 -5.18 5.86 8.53
N GLU A 219 -5.97 5.87 9.60
CA GLU A 219 -5.73 4.99 10.75
C GLU A 219 -7.04 4.34 11.22
N TYR A 220 -7.20 3.03 10.96
CA TYR A 220 -8.40 2.28 11.32
C TYR A 220 -8.46 2.06 12.84
N PRO A 221 -9.60 2.29 13.51
CA PRO A 221 -10.96 2.43 12.97
C PRO A 221 -11.44 3.88 12.78
N GLY A 222 -10.56 4.88 12.73
CA GLY A 222 -10.91 6.29 12.52
C GLY A 222 -11.60 6.57 11.17
N PRO A 223 -11.78 7.82 10.74
CA PRO A 223 -12.16 8.17 9.37
C PRO A 223 -10.94 8.28 8.44
N TRP A 224 -11.18 8.58 7.16
CA TRP A 224 -10.17 9.20 6.30
C TRP A 224 -9.99 10.66 6.73
N GLN A 225 -8.75 11.15 6.70
CA GLN A 225 -8.42 12.50 7.12
C GLN A 225 -7.56 13.20 6.06
N VAL A 226 -7.83 14.48 5.83
CA VAL A 226 -6.90 15.37 5.13
C VAL A 226 -6.11 16.15 6.17
N MET A 227 -4.79 16.01 6.13
CA MET A 227 -3.89 16.60 7.09
C MET A 227 -3.06 17.71 6.43
N LEU A 228 -3.11 18.93 6.95
CA LEU A 228 -2.29 20.06 6.52
C LEU A 228 -1.00 20.13 7.33
N LYS A 229 0.15 20.15 6.65
CA LYS A 229 1.46 20.33 7.30
C LYS A 229 1.64 21.79 7.69
N GLN A 230 1.86 22.02 8.99
CA GLN A 230 2.12 23.33 9.57
C GLN A 230 3.62 23.69 9.47
N ASP A 231 3.96 24.96 9.68
CA ASP A 231 5.35 25.45 9.62
C ASP A 231 6.29 24.74 10.61
N GLY A 232 5.76 24.27 11.74
CA GLY A 232 6.49 23.47 12.73
C GLY A 232 6.77 22.02 12.31
N GLY A 233 6.28 21.59 11.14
CA GLY A 233 6.36 20.21 10.65
C GLY A 233 5.27 19.29 11.19
N GLU A 234 4.46 19.76 12.14
CA GLU A 234 3.28 19.04 12.65
C GLU A 234 2.16 19.02 11.60
N TYR A 235 1.29 18.01 11.71
CA TYR A 235 0.14 17.86 10.83
C TYR A 235 -1.15 18.16 11.59
N ALA A 236 -1.97 19.04 11.04
CA ALA A 236 -3.30 19.37 11.56
C ALA A 236 -4.37 18.75 10.68
N CYS A 237 -5.34 18.05 11.27
CA CYS A 237 -6.50 17.54 10.53
C CYS A 237 -7.42 18.70 10.13
N ILE A 238 -7.70 18.83 8.83
CA ILE A 238 -8.53 19.91 8.28
C ILE A 238 -9.87 19.40 7.71
N ALA A 239 -9.96 18.11 7.39
CA ALA A 239 -11.19 17.48 6.91
C ALA A 239 -11.21 15.99 7.29
N GLU A 240 -12.40 15.45 7.55
CA GLU A 240 -12.62 14.04 7.82
C GLU A 240 -13.83 13.51 7.05
N ASP A 241 -13.74 12.30 6.52
CA ASP A 241 -14.87 11.61 5.91
C ASP A 241 -14.74 10.09 6.13
N ARG A 242 -15.86 9.39 6.14
CA ARG A 242 -15.88 7.93 6.11
C ARG A 242 -15.39 7.39 4.77
N ALA A 243 -15.71 8.09 3.69
CA ALA A 243 -15.26 7.74 2.34
C ALA A 243 -13.89 8.35 2.05
N ARG A 244 -13.07 7.63 1.29
CA ARG A 244 -11.76 8.07 0.83
C ARG A 244 -11.89 9.28 -0.08
N TYR A 245 -11.16 10.35 0.26
CA TYR A 245 -10.97 11.50 -0.63
C TYR A 245 -10.22 11.10 -1.90
N ASN A 246 -10.70 11.56 -3.05
CA ASN A 246 -9.90 11.52 -4.28
C ASN A 246 -8.78 12.59 -4.24
N LEU A 247 -7.80 12.46 -5.13
CA LEU A 247 -6.64 13.36 -5.12
C LEU A 247 -6.99 14.84 -5.39
N GLY A 248 -8.06 15.09 -6.12
CA GLY A 248 -8.59 16.43 -6.40
C GLY A 248 -9.21 17.05 -5.16
N GLU A 249 -10.01 16.29 -4.41
CA GLU A 249 -10.63 16.71 -3.14
C GLU A 249 -9.56 17.04 -2.09
N VAL A 250 -8.55 16.16 -1.93
CA VAL A 250 -7.42 16.42 -1.02
C VAL A 250 -6.75 17.76 -1.35
N LYS A 251 -6.49 18.01 -2.64
CA LYS A 251 -5.88 19.28 -3.09
C LYS A 251 -6.78 20.47 -2.80
N GLU A 252 -8.08 20.34 -3.01
CA GLU A 252 -9.04 21.42 -2.76
C GLU A 252 -9.15 21.74 -1.26
N GLU A 253 -9.29 20.73 -0.40
CA GLU A 253 -9.32 20.91 1.07
C GLU A 253 -8.07 21.66 1.55
N LEU A 254 -6.88 21.25 1.10
CA LEU A 254 -5.63 21.93 1.42
C LEU A 254 -5.60 23.37 0.88
N THR A 255 -6.11 23.60 -0.34
CA THR A 255 -6.16 24.94 -0.95
C THR A 255 -7.08 25.87 -0.16
N VAL A 256 -8.24 25.38 0.26
CA VAL A 256 -9.21 26.12 1.07
C VAL A 256 -8.63 26.44 2.44
N ALA A 257 -8.05 25.45 3.13
CA ALA A 257 -7.44 25.62 4.45
C ALA A 257 -6.28 26.64 4.43
N MET A 258 -5.51 26.70 3.34
CA MET A 258 -4.44 27.69 3.17
C MET A 258 -4.94 29.09 2.81
N GLY A 259 -6.27 29.30 2.70
CA GLY A 259 -6.84 30.58 2.27
C GLY A 259 -6.52 30.92 0.81
N LEU A 260 -6.18 29.91 0.01
CA LEU A 260 -5.75 30.08 -1.37
C LEU A 260 -6.89 29.95 -2.36
N ALA A 261 -8.07 29.46 -1.97
CA ALA A 261 -9.26 29.37 -2.82
C ALA A 261 -9.95 30.74 -2.96
N THR A 262 -9.33 31.65 -3.73
CA THR A 262 -9.79 33.04 -3.88
C THR A 262 -10.76 33.26 -5.05
N GLU A 263 -10.91 32.26 -5.92
CA GLU A 263 -11.80 32.30 -7.07
C GLU A 263 -13.26 32.10 -6.66
N GLU A 264 -14.19 32.82 -7.29
CA GLU A 264 -15.63 32.63 -7.07
C GLU A 264 -16.05 31.20 -7.41
N GLU A 265 -16.90 30.60 -6.58
CA GLU A 265 -17.44 29.25 -6.78
C GLU A 265 -18.25 29.18 -8.07
N GLY A 266 -17.97 28.16 -8.90
CA GLY A 266 -18.57 28.00 -10.23
C GLY A 266 -17.98 28.89 -11.32
N SER A 267 -16.96 29.72 -11.02
CA SER A 267 -16.35 30.58 -12.02
C SER A 267 -15.51 29.82 -13.05
N VAL A 268 -15.39 30.38 -14.26
CA VAL A 268 -14.49 29.88 -15.31
C VAL A 268 -13.04 29.85 -14.81
N ALA A 269 -12.65 30.80 -13.95
CA ALA A 269 -11.32 30.82 -13.33
C ALA A 269 -11.11 29.61 -12.41
N GLN A 270 -12.10 29.25 -11.58
CA GLN A 270 -12.06 28.05 -10.76
C GLN A 270 -11.97 26.78 -11.62
N PHE A 271 -12.74 26.71 -12.71
CA PHE A 271 -12.69 25.58 -13.65
C PHE A 271 -11.32 25.44 -14.34
N LEU A 272 -10.77 26.52 -14.89
CA LEU A 272 -9.45 26.52 -15.53
C LEU A 272 -8.32 26.13 -14.57
N ARG A 273 -8.43 26.54 -13.30
CA ARG A 273 -7.50 26.17 -12.21
C ARG A 273 -7.58 24.68 -11.89
N ARG A 274 -8.79 24.15 -11.77
CA ARG A 274 -9.07 22.76 -11.41
C ARG A 274 -8.65 21.80 -12.51
N GLY A 275 -8.78 22.22 -13.77
CA GLY A 275 -8.52 21.39 -14.94
C GLY A 275 -9.67 20.44 -15.21
N VAL A 276 -9.60 19.76 -16.36
CA VAL A 276 -10.68 18.86 -16.84
C VAL A 276 -10.70 17.53 -16.09
N THR A 277 -9.56 17.08 -15.57
CA THR A 277 -9.43 15.80 -14.86
C THR A 277 -8.77 16.04 -13.52
N GLN A 278 -9.51 15.78 -12.44
CA GLN A 278 -9.07 16.01 -11.06
C GLN A 278 -8.83 14.70 -10.29
N SER A 279 -9.22 13.59 -10.89
CA SER A 279 -9.28 12.25 -10.32
C SER A 279 -8.65 11.26 -11.30
N THR A 280 -8.31 10.08 -10.79
CA THR A 280 -7.86 8.98 -11.65
C THR A 280 -9.06 8.20 -12.19
N TRP A 281 -8.86 7.48 -13.31
CA TRP A 281 -9.93 6.66 -13.89
C TRP A 281 -10.51 5.65 -12.88
N PHE A 282 -9.68 5.13 -11.97
CA PHE A 282 -10.12 4.16 -10.96
C PHE A 282 -10.86 4.81 -9.79
N GLU A 283 -10.65 6.11 -9.56
CA GLU A 283 -11.47 6.89 -8.63
C GLU A 283 -12.85 7.20 -9.25
N ASP A 284 -12.89 7.47 -10.56
CA ASP A 284 -14.10 7.82 -11.33
C ASP A 284 -15.00 6.63 -11.66
N ASP A 285 -14.43 5.46 -11.95
CA ASP A 285 -15.15 4.26 -12.38
C ASP A 285 -15.87 3.53 -11.21
N TYR A 286 -16.46 4.29 -10.28
CA TYR A 286 -17.17 3.80 -9.09
C TYR A 286 -18.23 2.74 -9.42
N ASP A 287 -19.07 3.01 -10.43
CA ASP A 287 -20.18 2.13 -10.81
C ASP A 287 -19.71 0.77 -11.39
N LYS A 288 -18.44 0.63 -11.75
CA LYS A 288 -17.86 -0.62 -12.26
C LYS A 288 -17.29 -1.49 -11.14
N GLU A 289 -17.02 -0.92 -9.97
CA GLU A 289 -16.47 -1.65 -8.84
C GLU A 289 -17.51 -2.62 -8.26
N GLN A 290 -17.11 -3.86 -8.00
CA GLN A 290 -17.99 -4.85 -7.36
C GLN A 290 -18.01 -4.70 -5.83
N PHE A 291 -16.98 -4.07 -5.27
CA PHE A 291 -16.79 -3.81 -3.86
C PHE A 291 -16.26 -2.40 -3.69
N HIS A 292 -16.50 -1.79 -2.53
CA HIS A 292 -16.04 -0.42 -2.24
C HIS A 292 -15.19 -0.36 -0.98
N ASP A 293 -14.66 -1.50 -0.51
CA ASP A 293 -13.89 -1.59 0.73
C ASP A 293 -12.65 -0.71 0.70
N TRP A 294 -12.04 -0.54 -0.47
CA TRP A 294 -10.86 0.31 -0.64
C TRP A 294 -11.12 1.81 -0.45
N ARG A 295 -12.40 2.21 -0.44
CA ARG A 295 -12.84 3.58 -0.20
C ARG A 295 -13.24 3.82 1.26
N LEU A 296 -13.21 2.81 2.13
CA LEU A 296 -13.69 2.86 3.53
C LEU A 296 -12.54 2.90 4.56
#